data_AF-A0A7I7NGX7-F1
#
_entry.id   AF-A0A7I7NGX7-F1
#
_cell.length_a   1.000
_cell.length_b   1.000
_cell.length_c   1.000
_cell.angle_alpha   90.00
_cell.angle_beta   90.00
_cell.angle_gamma   90.00
#
_symmetry.space_group_name_H-M   'P 1'
#
loop_
_entity.id
_entity.type
_entity.pdbx_description
1 polymer ?
#
loop_
_entity_poly.entity_id
_entity_poly.type
_entity_poly.pdbx_seq_one_letter_code
_entity_poly.pdbx_strand_id
1 'polypeptide(L)'
;MGKQLRRIGDPVVAAGPAGVRVRTRLHLTGEEAAALGAIGVFLGSVYRRELAHRITLGRMDRKQHGRWRAERKQAITVVASSRWAGAITRAVEDQYQLGMRALTAEVTDVRAAIGVLESRCALRPGEVAAPADVVGGPRRQSRRPVRGYASAAQRFSKTRRLATLRTRLAVAEADLAAGRPSITVGGNRLWHTANISTRPR
;
A
#
# COMPACT_ATOMS: atom_id res chain seq x y z
N MET A 1 28.47 38.50 -17.42
CA MET A 1 27.10 38.54 -17.96
C MET A 1 26.21 37.67 -17.09
N GLY A 2 25.29 38.28 -16.33
CA GLY A 2 24.40 37.56 -15.41
C GLY A 2 23.28 36.84 -16.15
N LYS A 3 23.02 35.57 -15.79
CA LYS A 3 21.98 34.72 -16.39
C LYS A 3 20.59 35.28 -16.02
N GLN A 4 19.81 35.69 -17.02
CA GLN A 4 18.44 36.17 -16.84
C GLN A 4 17.57 35.07 -16.22
N LEU A 5 16.96 35.37 -15.07
CA LEU A 5 16.02 34.46 -14.41
C LEU A 5 14.70 34.46 -15.18
N ARG A 6 14.11 33.27 -15.37
CA ARG A 6 12.82 33.09 -16.03
C ARG A 6 11.73 33.75 -15.19
N ARG A 7 10.96 34.67 -15.81
CA ARG A 7 9.79 35.29 -15.19
C ARG A 7 8.74 34.22 -14.87
N ILE A 8 8.36 34.09 -13.60
CA ILE A 8 7.23 33.28 -13.16
C ILE A 8 5.98 34.12 -13.40
N GLY A 9 5.00 33.58 -14.12
CA GLY A 9 3.73 34.25 -14.39
C GLY A 9 2.90 34.43 -13.12
N ASP A 10 1.90 35.29 -13.19
CA ASP A 10 1.05 35.61 -12.03
C ASP A 10 0.33 34.36 -11.51
N PRO A 11 0.18 34.23 -10.17
CA PRO A 11 -0.51 33.08 -9.57
C PRO A 11 -1.96 33.04 -10.02
N VAL A 12 -2.35 31.94 -10.69
CA VAL A 12 -3.73 31.69 -11.08
C VAL A 12 -4.43 30.85 -10.00
N VAL A 13 -5.55 31.35 -9.49
CA VAL A 13 -6.42 30.60 -8.59
C VAL A 13 -7.27 29.65 -9.42
N ALA A 14 -7.10 28.34 -9.22
CA ALA A 14 -7.97 27.35 -9.83
C ALA A 14 -9.40 27.50 -9.32
N ALA A 15 -10.40 27.41 -10.20
CA ALA A 15 -11.80 27.42 -9.81
C ALA A 15 -12.07 26.28 -8.79
N GLY A 16 -12.83 26.60 -7.75
CA GLY A 16 -13.22 25.61 -6.74
C GLY A 16 -13.95 24.42 -7.38
N PRO A 17 -13.81 23.19 -6.83
CA PRO A 17 -14.44 22.01 -7.39
C PRO A 17 -15.97 22.16 -7.40
N ALA A 18 -16.59 22.27 -8.58
CA ALA A 18 -18.03 22.34 -8.79
C ALA A 18 -18.71 20.97 -8.73
N GLY A 19 -18.33 20.13 -7.77
CA GLY A 19 -18.87 18.78 -7.63
C GLY A 19 -20.23 18.79 -6.94
N VAL A 20 -21.31 18.52 -7.66
CA VAL A 20 -22.63 18.24 -7.05
C VAL A 20 -22.64 16.79 -6.56
N ARG A 21 -22.87 16.59 -5.26
CA ARG A 21 -23.10 15.26 -4.67
C ARG A 21 -24.58 15.07 -4.40
N VAL A 22 -25.27 14.31 -5.25
CA VAL A 22 -26.64 13.88 -4.99
C VAL A 22 -26.60 12.61 -4.12
N ARG A 23 -27.29 12.63 -2.98
CA ARG A 23 -27.54 11.45 -2.15
C ARG A 23 -29.02 11.15 -2.20
N THR A 24 -29.37 9.92 -2.54
CA THR A 24 -30.74 9.39 -2.42
C THR A 24 -30.73 8.18 -1.50
N ARG A 25 -31.86 7.93 -0.83
CA ARG A 25 -32.09 6.69 -0.09
C ARG A 25 -32.95 5.80 -0.97
N LEU A 26 -32.50 4.58 -1.21
CA LEU A 26 -33.32 3.57 -1.86
C LEU A 26 -34.21 2.94 -0.79
N HIS A 27 -35.53 3.09 -0.95
CA HIS A 27 -36.52 2.42 -0.12
C HIS A 27 -36.82 1.06 -0.75
N LEU A 28 -35.94 0.11 -0.48
CA LEU A 28 -36.01 -1.22 -1.05
C LEU A 28 -37.13 -2.03 -0.39
N THR A 29 -37.89 -2.76 -1.19
CA THR A 29 -38.72 -3.85 -0.67
C THR A 29 -37.82 -4.98 -0.14
N GLY A 30 -38.41 -5.92 0.63
CA GLY A 30 -37.68 -7.09 1.11
C GLY A 30 -37.10 -7.94 -0.03
N GLU A 31 -37.84 -8.08 -1.13
CA GLU A 31 -37.41 -8.83 -2.31
C GLU A 31 -36.27 -8.12 -3.06
N GLU A 32 -36.36 -6.80 -3.25
CA GLU A 32 -35.29 -6.02 -3.88
C GLU A 32 -34.00 -6.07 -3.05
N ALA A 33 -34.12 -5.97 -1.72
CA ALA A 33 -32.98 -6.10 -0.82
C ALA A 33 -32.34 -7.48 -0.92
N ALA A 34 -33.15 -8.55 -0.96
CA ALA A 34 -32.66 -9.92 -1.14
C ALA A 34 -31.96 -10.11 -2.49
N ALA A 35 -32.55 -9.58 -3.58
CA ALA A 35 -31.97 -9.64 -4.92
C ALA A 35 -30.62 -8.91 -5.00
N LEU A 36 -30.54 -7.69 -4.45
CA LEU A 36 -29.29 -6.92 -4.39
C LEU A 36 -28.24 -7.62 -3.53
N GLY A 37 -28.65 -8.27 -2.44
CA GLY A 37 -27.80 -9.13 -1.62
C GLY A 37 -27.20 -10.27 -2.42
N ALA A 38 -28.02 -11.03 -3.15
CA ALA A 38 -27.58 -12.14 -4.00
C ALA A 38 -26.62 -11.67 -5.11
N ILE A 39 -26.93 -10.55 -5.77
CA ILE A 39 -26.05 -9.92 -6.78
C ILE A 39 -24.71 -9.53 -6.14
N GLY A 40 -24.73 -8.90 -4.97
CA GLY A 40 -23.52 -8.49 -4.25
C GLY A 40 -22.63 -9.67 -3.85
N VAL A 41 -23.23 -10.76 -3.37
CA VAL A 41 -22.51 -12.01 -3.05
C VAL A 41 -21.86 -12.58 -4.30
N PHE A 42 -22.62 -12.70 -5.38
CA PHE A 42 -22.13 -13.23 -6.65
C PHE A 42 -20.98 -12.37 -7.22
N LEU A 43 -21.20 -11.08 -7.45
CA LEU A 43 -20.19 -10.18 -8.01
C LEU A 43 -18.96 -10.06 -7.10
N GLY A 44 -19.16 -10.07 -5.78
CA GLY A 44 -18.07 -10.09 -4.80
C GLY A 44 -17.21 -11.36 -4.90
N SER A 45 -17.83 -12.52 -5.15
CA SER A 45 -17.09 -13.77 -5.36
C SER A 45 -16.25 -13.75 -6.64
N VAL A 46 -16.82 -13.23 -7.73
CA VAL A 46 -16.11 -13.06 -9.01
C VAL A 46 -14.94 -12.11 -8.81
N TYR A 47 -15.16 -10.94 -8.22
CA TYR A 47 -14.11 -9.96 -7.93
C TYR A 47 -12.95 -10.55 -7.12
N ARG A 48 -13.23 -11.27 -6.02
CA ARG A 48 -12.18 -11.87 -5.18
C ARG A 48 -11.36 -12.92 -5.94
N ARG A 49 -12.02 -13.75 -6.75
CA ARG A 49 -11.34 -14.76 -7.60
C ARG A 49 -10.42 -14.09 -8.62
N GLU A 50 -10.91 -13.06 -9.31
CA GLU A 50 -10.12 -12.33 -10.31
C GLU A 50 -8.95 -11.57 -9.67
N LEU A 51 -9.15 -10.99 -8.48
CA LEU A 51 -8.08 -10.33 -7.73
C LEU A 51 -7.01 -11.32 -7.29
N ALA A 52 -7.39 -12.47 -6.74
CA ALA A 52 -6.44 -13.51 -6.35
C ALA A 52 -5.61 -13.97 -7.56
N HIS A 53 -6.28 -14.24 -8.69
CA HIS A 53 -5.60 -14.57 -9.94
C HIS A 53 -4.65 -13.46 -10.38
N ARG A 54 -5.07 -12.19 -10.38
CA ARG A 54 -4.23 -11.05 -10.75
C ARG A 54 -2.98 -10.93 -9.88
N ILE A 55 -3.08 -11.19 -8.58
CA ILE A 55 -1.93 -11.20 -7.67
C ILE A 55 -0.95 -12.31 -8.06
N THR A 56 -1.42 -13.51 -8.38
CA THR A 56 -0.52 -14.64 -8.73
C THR A 56 0.35 -14.37 -9.96
N LEU A 57 -0.17 -13.59 -10.92
CA LEU A 57 0.53 -13.19 -12.14
C LEU A 57 1.71 -12.24 -11.88
N GLY A 58 1.73 -11.54 -10.74
CA GLY A 58 2.81 -10.64 -10.39
C GLY A 58 2.97 -9.47 -11.36
N ARG A 59 4.22 -9.10 -11.65
CA ARG A 59 4.55 -8.03 -12.61
C ARG A 59 4.26 -8.47 -14.03
N MET A 60 3.60 -7.60 -14.78
CA MET A 60 3.34 -7.77 -16.20
C MET A 60 3.81 -6.54 -16.95
N ASP A 61 4.36 -6.74 -18.14
CA ASP A 61 4.57 -5.63 -19.07
C ASP A 61 3.22 -5.12 -19.64
N ARG A 62 3.26 -4.01 -20.38
CA ARG A 62 2.06 -3.37 -20.94
C ARG A 62 1.31 -4.26 -21.93
N LYS A 63 2.01 -5.08 -22.72
CA LYS A 63 1.40 -5.96 -23.72
C LYS A 63 0.72 -7.15 -23.04
N GLN A 64 1.40 -7.80 -22.10
CA GLN A 64 0.86 -8.86 -21.26
C GLN A 64 -0.38 -8.39 -20.49
N HIS A 65 -0.30 -7.18 -19.91
CA HIS A 65 -1.43 -6.57 -19.20
C HIS A 65 -2.65 -6.36 -20.11
N GLY A 66 -2.43 -5.84 -21.32
CA GLY A 66 -3.50 -5.64 -22.30
C GLY A 66 -4.19 -6.94 -22.71
N ARG A 67 -3.42 -8.01 -22.97
CA ARG A 67 -3.95 -9.34 -23.32
C ARG A 67 -4.73 -9.94 -22.15
N TRP A 68 -4.13 -9.97 -20.97
CA TRP A 68 -4.77 -10.45 -19.75
C TRP A 68 -6.11 -9.76 -19.52
N ARG A 69 -6.16 -8.43 -19.60
CA ARG A 69 -7.39 -7.66 -19.38
C ARG A 69 -8.49 -8.04 -20.38
N ALA A 70 -8.15 -8.23 -21.66
CA ALA A 70 -9.10 -8.62 -22.69
C ALA A 70 -9.67 -10.03 -22.42
N GLU A 71 -8.79 -11.00 -22.18
CA GLU A 71 -9.15 -12.39 -21.88
C GLU A 71 -10.03 -12.50 -20.62
N ARG A 72 -9.64 -11.83 -19.53
CA ARG A 72 -10.42 -11.84 -18.29
C ARG A 72 -11.78 -11.19 -18.45
N LYS A 73 -11.87 -10.07 -19.19
CA LYS A 73 -13.17 -9.43 -19.46
C LYS A 73 -14.09 -10.38 -20.23
N GLN A 74 -13.57 -11.06 -21.25
CA GLN A 74 -14.35 -12.04 -22.02
C GLN A 74 -14.81 -13.19 -21.12
N ALA A 75 -13.92 -13.75 -20.29
CA ALA A 75 -14.26 -14.84 -19.37
C ALA A 75 -15.35 -14.43 -18.35
N ILE A 76 -15.29 -13.22 -17.80
CA ILE A 76 -16.31 -12.73 -16.85
C ILE A 76 -17.63 -12.45 -17.56
N THR A 77 -17.59 -12.04 -18.84
CA THR A 77 -18.81 -11.77 -19.63
C THR A 77 -19.66 -13.02 -19.84
N VAL A 78 -19.07 -14.23 -19.74
CA VAL A 78 -19.82 -15.50 -19.78
C VAL A 78 -20.82 -15.62 -18.61
N VAL A 79 -20.49 -15.02 -17.46
CA VAL A 79 -21.27 -15.18 -16.21
C VAL A 79 -21.90 -13.88 -15.71
N ALA A 80 -21.58 -12.75 -16.33
CA ALA A 80 -22.06 -11.43 -15.93
C ALA A 80 -22.21 -10.50 -17.14
N SER A 81 -23.00 -9.43 -17.02
CA SER A 81 -23.10 -8.44 -18.08
C SER A 81 -21.73 -7.83 -18.44
N SER A 82 -21.55 -7.45 -19.72
CA SER A 82 -20.31 -6.80 -20.21
C SER A 82 -19.94 -5.54 -19.41
N ARG A 83 -20.94 -4.80 -18.90
CA ARG A 83 -20.74 -3.64 -18.01
C ARG A 83 -20.12 -4.05 -16.68
N TRP A 84 -20.65 -5.09 -16.03
CA TRP A 84 -20.08 -5.61 -14.79
C TRP A 84 -18.70 -6.23 -15.01
N ALA A 85 -18.49 -6.98 -16.10
CA ALA A 85 -17.17 -7.50 -16.46
C ALA A 85 -16.12 -6.39 -16.62
N GLY A 86 -16.48 -5.30 -17.32
CA GLY A 86 -15.62 -4.12 -17.46
C GLY A 86 -15.31 -3.43 -16.13
N ALA A 87 -16.31 -3.29 -15.26
CA ALA A 87 -16.15 -2.70 -13.93
C ALA A 87 -15.26 -3.57 -13.01
N ILE A 88 -15.48 -4.89 -12.98
CA ILE A 88 -14.71 -5.82 -12.16
C ILE A 88 -13.24 -5.84 -12.60
N THR A 89 -12.96 -6.00 -13.91
CA THR A 89 -11.57 -6.00 -14.41
C THR A 89 -10.83 -4.71 -14.12
N ARG A 90 -11.53 -3.55 -14.13
CA ARG A 90 -10.95 -2.27 -13.70
C ARG A 90 -10.69 -2.25 -12.20
N ALA A 91 -11.69 -2.60 -11.38
CA ALA A 91 -11.57 -2.60 -9.92
C ALA A 91 -10.46 -3.52 -9.43
N VAL A 92 -10.30 -4.69 -10.03
CA VAL A 92 -9.21 -5.64 -9.74
C VAL A 92 -7.84 -5.00 -10.01
N GLU A 93 -7.67 -4.34 -11.15
CA GLU A 93 -6.40 -3.67 -11.46
C GLU A 93 -6.13 -2.50 -10.52
N ASP A 94 -7.13 -1.65 -10.27
CA ASP A 94 -7.00 -0.51 -9.35
C ASP A 94 -6.57 -0.97 -7.95
N GLN A 95 -7.12 -2.09 -7.49
CA GLN A 95 -6.84 -2.69 -6.18
C GLN A 95 -5.46 -3.35 -6.13
N TYR A 96 -5.06 -4.05 -7.18
CA TYR A 96 -3.69 -4.55 -7.30
C TYR A 96 -2.67 -3.40 -7.26
N GLN A 97 -2.90 -2.32 -8.01
CA GLN A 97 -2.00 -1.16 -8.03
C GLN A 97 -1.97 -0.43 -6.68
N LEU A 98 -3.10 -0.34 -5.98
CA LEU A 98 -3.15 0.16 -4.61
C LEU A 98 -2.33 -0.72 -3.66
N GLY A 99 -2.48 -2.04 -3.75
CA GLY A 99 -1.69 -3.00 -2.97
C GLY A 99 -0.19 -2.86 -3.22
N MET A 100 0.23 -2.68 -4.47
CA MET A 100 1.64 -2.47 -4.83
C MET A 100 2.22 -1.18 -4.22
N ARG A 101 1.45 -0.08 -4.24
CA ARG A 101 1.84 1.17 -3.58
C ARG A 101 1.97 0.99 -2.06
N ALA A 102 1.01 0.29 -1.44
CA ALA A 102 1.06 0.00 -0.02
C ALA A 102 2.27 -0.87 0.35
N LEU A 103 2.58 -1.90 -0.44
CA LEU A 103 3.77 -2.75 -0.24
C LEU A 103 5.08 -1.96 -0.38
N THR A 104 5.14 -1.03 -1.33
CA THR A 104 6.31 -0.15 -1.51
C THR A 104 6.50 0.77 -0.30
N ALA A 105 5.40 1.32 0.22
CA ALA A 105 5.41 2.11 1.44
C ALA A 105 5.84 1.27 2.65
N GLU A 106 5.31 0.04 2.80
CA GLU A 106 5.70 -0.88 3.86
C GLU A 106 7.21 -1.16 3.85
N VAL A 107 7.79 -1.49 2.69
CA VAL A 107 9.26 -1.71 2.57
C VAL A 107 10.04 -0.46 3.00
N THR A 108 9.60 0.72 2.58
CA THR A 108 10.24 2.00 2.93
C THR A 108 10.18 2.25 4.44
N ASP A 109 9.00 2.10 5.04
CA ASP A 109 8.77 2.34 6.46
C ASP A 109 9.53 1.35 7.34
N VAL A 110 9.54 0.06 6.96
CA VAL A 110 10.27 -0.97 7.70
C VAL A 110 11.78 -0.74 7.62
N ARG A 111 12.33 -0.36 6.45
CA ARG A 111 13.75 0.02 6.32
C ARG A 111 14.11 1.21 7.21
N ALA A 112 13.28 2.26 7.19
CA ALA A 112 13.50 3.43 8.04
C ALA A 112 13.47 3.06 9.54
N ALA A 113 12.50 2.23 9.96
CA ALA A 113 12.41 1.75 11.33
C ALA A 113 13.62 0.91 11.73
N ILE A 114 14.12 0.04 10.84
CA ILE A 114 15.33 -0.75 11.05
C ILE A 114 16.54 0.17 11.27
N GLY A 115 16.77 1.16 10.39
CA GLY A 115 17.90 2.08 10.54
C GLY A 115 17.89 2.87 11.86
N VAL A 116 16.70 3.28 12.33
CA VAL A 116 16.54 3.91 13.65
C VAL A 116 16.85 2.93 14.78
N LEU A 117 16.39 1.68 14.69
CA LEU A 117 16.67 0.69 15.74
C LEU A 117 18.15 0.27 15.75
N GLU A 118 18.77 0.10 14.59
CA GLU A 118 20.18 -0.26 14.45
C GLU A 118 21.09 0.80 15.08
N SER A 119 20.91 2.06 14.68
CA SER A 119 21.69 3.18 15.21
C SER A 119 21.56 3.31 16.74
N ARG A 120 20.37 3.10 17.30
CA ARG A 120 20.15 3.18 18.75
C ARG A 120 20.58 1.94 19.52
N CYS A 121 20.50 0.74 18.92
CA CYS A 121 20.94 -0.50 19.55
C CYS A 121 22.47 -0.65 19.52
N ALA A 122 23.17 0.00 18.60
CA ALA A 122 24.64 0.01 18.57
C ALA A 122 25.24 0.66 19.83
N LEU A 123 24.52 1.62 20.41
CA LEU A 123 24.95 2.36 21.61
C LEU A 123 24.68 1.59 22.91
N ARG A 124 25.52 1.84 23.91
CA ARG A 124 25.31 1.38 25.29
C ARG A 124 24.10 2.09 25.90
N PRO A 125 23.49 1.52 26.96
CA PRO A 125 22.40 2.19 27.65
C PRO A 125 22.82 3.59 28.15
N GLY A 126 22.00 4.59 27.88
CA GLY A 126 22.24 5.99 28.25
C GLY A 126 23.26 6.74 27.39
N GLU A 127 24.03 6.04 26.55
CA GLU A 127 25.05 6.64 25.68
C GLU A 127 24.44 7.54 24.61
N VAL A 128 25.14 8.63 24.31
CA VAL A 128 24.78 9.59 23.28
C VAL A 128 25.93 9.65 22.29
N ALA A 129 25.66 9.31 21.04
CA ALA A 129 26.62 9.49 19.96
C ALA A 129 26.40 10.84 19.28
N ALA A 130 27.51 11.49 18.92
CA ALA A 130 27.46 12.66 18.05
C ALA A 130 26.78 12.31 16.71
N PRO A 131 26.11 13.27 16.06
CA PRO A 131 25.57 13.05 14.72
C PRO A 131 26.70 12.59 13.78
N ALA A 132 26.46 11.57 12.96
CA ALA A 132 27.40 11.19 11.92
C ALA A 132 27.59 12.36 10.93
N ASP A 133 28.84 12.67 10.56
CA ASP A 133 29.14 13.68 9.54
C ASP A 133 28.74 13.14 8.17
N VAL A 134 27.61 13.61 7.64
CA VAL A 134 27.17 13.26 6.29
C VAL A 134 27.76 14.28 5.31
N VAL A 135 28.70 13.83 4.47
CA VAL A 135 29.27 14.63 3.37
C VAL A 135 28.22 14.77 2.26
N GLY A 136 27.65 15.97 2.10
CA GLY A 136 26.94 16.39 0.89
C GLY A 136 25.45 16.72 1.03
N GLY A 137 25.07 17.96 0.69
CA GLY A 137 23.71 18.32 0.23
C GLY A 137 22.95 19.39 1.07
N PRO A 138 22.13 20.25 0.43
CA PRO A 138 21.64 21.52 1.00
C PRO A 138 20.46 21.39 1.99
N ARG A 139 20.09 20.18 2.42
CA ARG A 139 19.05 19.96 3.43
C ARG A 139 19.66 19.47 4.73
N ARG A 140 20.15 20.43 5.53
CA ARG A 140 20.40 20.28 6.98
C ARG A 140 19.10 19.95 7.72
N GLN A 141 18.57 18.73 7.61
CA GLN A 141 17.50 18.25 8.48
C GLN A 141 18.06 17.21 9.46
N SER A 142 18.23 17.70 10.70
CA SER A 142 18.58 17.00 11.95
C SER A 142 20.01 16.46 12.14
N ARG A 143 20.94 17.36 12.47
CA ARG A 143 22.16 17.05 13.26
C ARG A 143 21.82 16.69 14.72
N ARG A 144 20.75 15.92 14.97
CA ARG A 144 20.39 15.55 16.34
C ARG A 144 21.24 14.35 16.76
N PRO A 145 21.86 14.38 17.95
CA PRO A 145 22.63 13.25 18.43
C PRO A 145 21.73 12.03 18.57
N VAL A 146 22.27 10.86 18.25
CA VAL A 146 21.55 9.59 18.42
C VAL A 146 21.77 9.13 19.85
N ARG A 147 20.68 8.91 20.58
CA ARG A 147 20.72 8.41 21.96
C ARG A 147 20.35 6.94 22.01
N GLY A 148 21.17 6.17 22.72
CA GLY A 148 20.88 4.80 23.09
C GLY A 148 19.59 4.66 23.92
N TYR A 149 19.23 3.43 24.24
CA TYR A 149 18.08 3.17 25.11
C TYR A 149 18.41 3.45 26.58
N ALA A 150 17.40 3.72 27.40
CA ALA A 150 17.61 4.11 28.80
C ALA A 150 18.18 2.97 29.66
N SER A 151 17.89 1.71 29.30
CA SER A 151 18.33 0.54 30.06
C SER A 151 18.72 -0.62 29.14
N ALA A 152 19.48 -1.57 29.70
CA ALA A 152 19.84 -2.81 29.01
C ALA A 152 18.60 -3.65 28.65
N ALA A 153 17.59 -3.70 29.54
CA ALA A 153 16.34 -4.41 29.29
C ALA A 153 15.55 -3.79 28.11
N GLN A 154 15.47 -2.45 28.06
CA GLN A 154 14.82 -1.76 26.94
C GLN A 154 15.58 -2.01 25.64
N ARG A 155 16.92 -1.94 25.67
CA ARG A 155 17.77 -2.26 24.52
C ARG A 155 17.53 -3.70 24.03
N PHE A 156 17.53 -4.69 24.92
CA PHE A 156 17.28 -6.09 24.58
C PHE A 156 15.92 -6.31 23.90
N SER A 157 14.85 -5.73 24.45
CA SER A 157 13.52 -5.77 23.83
C SER A 157 13.53 -5.17 22.41
N LYS A 158 14.28 -4.07 22.21
CA LYS A 158 14.41 -3.42 20.90
C LYS A 158 15.28 -4.20 19.92
N THR A 159 16.31 -4.89 20.39
CA THR A 159 17.09 -5.82 19.57
C THR A 159 16.24 -7.00 19.09
N ARG A 160 15.35 -7.55 19.94
CA ARG A 160 14.38 -8.56 19.51
C ARG A 160 13.41 -8.03 18.46
N ARG A 161 12.85 -6.84 18.68
CA ARG A 161 12.00 -6.17 17.68
C ARG A 161 12.75 -5.94 16.35
N LEU A 162 14.01 -5.55 16.40
CA LEU A 162 14.86 -5.36 15.22
C LEU A 162 14.99 -6.66 14.42
N ALA A 163 15.24 -7.80 15.09
CA ALA A 163 15.30 -9.10 14.45
C ALA A 163 13.97 -9.44 13.72
N THR A 164 12.82 -9.22 14.39
CA THR A 164 11.50 -9.41 13.78
C THR A 164 11.28 -8.51 12.56
N LEU A 165 11.69 -7.23 12.64
CA LEU A 165 11.54 -6.30 11.51
C LEU A 165 12.42 -6.69 10.32
N ARG A 166 13.64 -7.20 10.55
CA ARG A 166 14.50 -7.70 9.46
C ARG A 166 13.88 -8.89 8.74
N THR A 167 13.31 -9.84 9.47
CA THR A 167 12.57 -10.95 8.85
C THR A 167 11.38 -10.44 8.04
N ARG A 168 10.60 -9.50 8.58
CA ARG A 168 9.48 -8.89 7.88
C ARG A 168 9.92 -8.15 6.61
N LEU A 169 11.05 -7.43 6.67
CA LEU A 169 11.60 -6.72 5.53
C LEU A 169 11.96 -7.69 4.40
N ALA A 170 12.65 -8.78 4.72
CA ALA A 170 13.04 -9.78 3.72
C ALA A 170 11.83 -10.36 2.98
N VAL A 171 10.74 -10.66 3.70
CA VAL A 171 9.47 -11.11 3.10
C VAL A 171 8.87 -10.01 2.21
N ALA A 172 8.76 -8.78 2.70
CA ALA A 172 8.18 -7.67 1.94
C ALA A 172 8.99 -7.32 0.68
N GLU A 173 10.31 -7.43 0.73
CA GLU A 173 11.19 -7.23 -0.42
C GLU A 173 11.03 -8.34 -1.46
N ALA A 174 10.91 -9.60 -1.03
CA ALA A 174 10.61 -10.73 -1.91
C ALA A 174 9.24 -10.58 -2.58
N ASP A 175 8.20 -10.23 -1.82
CA ASP A 175 6.85 -9.92 -2.32
C ASP A 175 6.90 -8.78 -3.34
N LEU A 176 7.66 -7.72 -3.06
CA LEU A 176 7.79 -6.56 -3.92
C LEU A 176 8.48 -6.93 -5.23
N ALA A 177 9.54 -7.75 -5.17
CA ALA A 177 10.25 -8.27 -6.33
C ALA A 177 9.34 -9.13 -7.21
N ALA A 178 8.54 -10.01 -6.59
CA ALA A 178 7.56 -10.86 -7.28
C ALA A 178 6.34 -10.08 -7.80
N GLY A 179 6.07 -8.88 -7.27
CA GLY A 179 4.86 -8.12 -7.57
C GLY A 179 3.61 -8.73 -6.93
N ARG A 180 3.73 -9.28 -5.71
CA ARG A 180 2.66 -10.02 -5.05
C ARG A 180 2.24 -9.31 -3.75
N PRO A 181 1.41 -8.27 -3.83
CA PRO A 181 0.98 -7.56 -2.63
C PRO A 181 -0.02 -8.38 -1.81
N SER A 182 0.10 -8.30 -0.49
CA SER A 182 -0.91 -8.83 0.44
C SER A 182 -2.11 -7.88 0.50
N ILE A 183 -3.26 -8.31 0.00
CA ILE A 183 -4.49 -7.50 -0.02
C ILE A 183 -5.56 -8.18 0.82
N THR A 184 -6.10 -7.45 1.80
CA THR A 184 -7.26 -7.87 2.58
C THR A 184 -8.50 -7.13 2.07
N VAL A 185 -9.46 -7.86 1.52
CA VAL A 185 -10.72 -7.28 1.03
C VAL A 185 -11.70 -7.19 2.19
N GLY A 186 -12.04 -5.98 2.63
CA GLY A 186 -12.97 -5.76 3.74
C GLY A 186 -12.81 -4.40 4.42
N GLY A 187 -13.67 -4.10 5.39
CA GLY A 187 -13.55 -2.90 6.22
C GLY A 187 -12.36 -3.00 7.19
N ASN A 188 -11.99 -1.87 7.81
CA ASN A 188 -10.84 -1.75 8.74
C ASN A 188 -10.78 -2.86 9.80
N ARG A 189 -11.92 -3.37 10.28
CA ARG A 189 -11.98 -4.45 11.26
C ARG A 189 -11.36 -5.76 10.75
N LEU A 190 -11.56 -6.10 9.47
CA LEU A 190 -10.98 -7.30 8.86
C LEU A 190 -9.46 -7.15 8.64
N TRP A 191 -9.01 -5.94 8.32
CA TRP A 191 -7.59 -5.63 8.18
C TRP A 191 -6.82 -5.75 9.51
N HIS A 192 -7.40 -5.27 10.61
CA HIS A 192 -6.78 -5.41 11.94
C HIS A 192 -6.64 -6.88 12.35
N THR A 193 -7.67 -7.70 12.16
CA THR A 193 -7.61 -9.12 12.52
C THR A 193 -6.61 -9.89 11.65
N ALA A 194 -6.54 -9.61 10.35
CA ALA A 194 -5.59 -10.26 9.45
C ALA A 194 -4.12 -9.86 9.70
N ASN A 195 -3.87 -8.62 10.17
CA ASN A 195 -2.52 -8.21 10.57
C ASN A 195 -2.09 -8.79 11.93
N ILE A 196 -3.04 -9.08 12.83
CA ILE A 196 -2.77 -9.69 14.14
C ILE A 196 -2.60 -11.21 14.00
N SER A 197 -3.40 -11.84 13.13
CA SER A 197 -3.36 -13.26 12.84
C SER A 197 -2.53 -13.50 11.58
N THR A 198 -1.22 -13.70 11.76
CA THR A 198 -0.41 -14.61 10.92
C THR A 198 -0.57 -14.52 9.39
N ARG A 199 0.41 -13.92 8.70
CA ARG A 199 0.80 -14.44 7.37
C ARG A 199 1.30 -15.87 7.58
N PRO A 200 0.67 -16.92 7.05
CA PRO A 200 1.26 -18.26 7.08
C PRO A 200 2.53 -18.27 6.22
N ARG A 201 3.48 -19.13 6.60
CA ARG A 201 4.76 -19.34 5.91
C ARG A 201 4.58 -19.77 4.46
#